data_AF-A0A2E4S5C7-F1
#
_entry.id   AF-A0A2E4S5C7-F1
#
_cell.length_a   1.000
_cell.length_b   1.000
_cell.length_c   1.000
_cell.angle_alpha   90.00
_cell.angle_beta   90.00
_cell.angle_gamma   90.00
#
_symmetry.space_group_name_H-M   'P 1'
#
loop_
_entity.id
_entity.type
_entity.pdbx_description
1 polymer ?
#
loop_
_entity_poly.entity_id
_entity_poly.type
_entity_poly.pdbx_seq_one_letter_code
_entity_poly.pdbx_strand_id
1 'polypeptide(L)' 'YYQITLGGRADEKATIGQMAGPGLKADDVPVALKRLVDRYRELRTSKDETFIETFEREGMEPFKDAIYAGA' A
#
# COMPACT_ATOMS: atom_id res chain seq x y z
N TYR A 1 -6.81 -8.07 15.13
CA TYR A 1 -6.36 -6.81 14.53
C TYR A 1 -5.09 -7.08 13.75
N TYR A 2 -4.94 -6.48 12.57
CA TYR A 2 -3.80 -6.66 11.67
C TYR A 2 -3.13 -5.33 11.39
N GLN A 3 -1.81 -5.38 11.30
CA GLN A 3 -0.99 -4.24 10.93
C GLN A 3 -0.55 -4.39 9.48
N ILE A 4 -0.76 -3.36 8.67
CA ILE A 4 -0.33 -3.32 7.28
C ILE A 4 0.99 -2.56 7.20
N THR A 5 1.99 -3.18 6.60
CA THR A 5 3.28 -2.57 6.30
C THR A 5 3.49 -2.52 4.79
N LEU A 6 3.96 -1.39 4.26
CA LEU A 6 4.16 -1.15 2.82
C LEU A 6 5.60 -0.72 2.53
N GLY A 7 6.06 -0.90 1.29
CA GLY A 7 7.42 -0.53 0.88
C GLY A 7 8.50 -1.56 1.24
N GLY A 8 8.09 -2.76 1.66
CA GLY A 8 9.01 -3.88 1.85
C GLY A 8 9.51 -4.41 0.50
N ARG A 9 10.82 -4.63 0.38
CA ARG A 9 11.45 -5.11 -0.84
C ARG A 9 12.48 -6.19 -0.52
N ALA A 10 12.49 -7.26 -1.30
CA ALA A 10 13.34 -8.43 -1.10
C ALA A 10 14.41 -8.62 -2.19
N ASP A 11 14.60 -7.62 -3.04
CA ASP A 11 15.63 -7.61 -4.09
C ASP A 11 16.94 -6.97 -3.60
N GLU A 12 17.84 -6.63 -4.54
CA GLU A 12 19.14 -6.00 -4.27
C GLU A 12 19.04 -4.63 -3.57
N LYS A 13 17.85 -4.01 -3.53
CA LYS A 13 17.52 -2.79 -2.78
C LYS A 13 16.60 -3.12 -1.60
N ALA A 14 16.99 -4.14 -0.83
CA ALA A 14 16.23 -4.62 0.32
C ALA A 14 15.84 -3.46 1.25
N THR A 15 14.55 -3.34 1.51
CA THR A 15 13.99 -2.27 2.35
C THR A 15 12.96 -2.86 3.30
N ILE A 16 12.97 -2.40 4.55
CA ILE A 16 11.99 -2.80 5.56
C ILE A 16 10.70 -2.01 5.29
N GLY A 17 9.59 -2.75 5.21
CA GLY A 17 8.27 -2.13 5.06
C GLY A 17 7.94 -1.21 6.24
N GLN A 18 7.38 -0.05 5.93
CA GLN A 18 6.98 0.95 6.91
C GLN A 18 5.51 0.76 7.30
N MET A 19 5.18 1.11 8.55
CA MET A 19 3.82 1.02 9.06
C MET A 19 2.92 2.03 8.36
N ALA A 20 1.88 1.55 7.66
CA ALA A 20 0.93 2.44 7.00
C ALA A 20 0.06 3.21 8.02
N GLY A 21 -0.21 2.64 9.20
CA GLY A 21 -0.99 3.32 10.24
C GLY A 21 -1.50 2.36 11.34
N PRO A 22 -2.58 2.74 12.06
CA PRO A 22 -3.15 1.92 13.13
C PRO A 22 -3.67 0.57 12.64
N GLY A 23 -3.67 -0.43 13.53
CA GLY A 23 -4.13 -1.78 13.21
C GLY A 23 -5.61 -1.81 12.82
N LEU A 24 -5.93 -2.53 11.75
CA LEU A 24 -7.29 -2.73 11.24
C LEU A 24 -7.93 -3.97 11.88
N LYS A 25 -9.26 -4.02 11.96
CA LYS A 25 -9.95 -5.26 12.32
C LYS A 25 -9.80 -6.26 11.18
N ALA A 26 -9.86 -7.55 11.52
CA ALA A 26 -9.74 -8.64 10.55
C ALA A 26 -10.70 -8.48 9.36
N ASP A 27 -11.94 -8.09 9.66
CA ASP A 27 -13.02 -7.93 8.68
C ASP A 27 -12.81 -6.73 7.75
N ASP A 28 -12.02 -5.73 8.17
CA ASP A 28 -11.74 -4.52 7.39
C ASP A 28 -10.53 -4.69 6.45
N VAL A 29 -9.66 -5.68 6.71
CA VAL A 29 -8.45 -5.92 5.92
C VAL A 29 -8.74 -6.16 4.43
N PRO A 30 -9.71 -7.03 4.05
CA PRO A 30 -10.01 -7.26 2.63
C PRO A 30 -10.46 -5.98 1.91
N VAL A 31 -11.24 -5.13 2.58
CA VAL A 31 -11.74 -3.87 2.01
C VAL A 31 -10.59 -2.87 1.85
N ALA A 32 -9.74 -2.75 2.86
CA ALA A 32 -8.55 -1.91 2.81
C ALA A 32 -7.58 -2.34 1.70
N LEU A 33 -7.34 -3.65 1.54
CA LEU A 33 -6.50 -4.18 0.45
C LEU A 33 -7.09 -3.91 -0.93
N LYS A 34 -8.41 -4.02 -1.08
CA LYS A 34 -9.06 -3.66 -2.34
C LYS A 34 -8.82 -2.19 -2.69
N ARG A 35 -9.04 -1.28 -1.74
CA ARG A 35 -8.78 0.16 -1.93
C ARG A 35 -7.32 0.45 -2.25
N LEU A 36 -6.39 -0.25 -1.60
CA LEU A 36 -4.96 -0.16 -1.86
C LEU A 36 -4.61 -0.53 -3.32
N VAL A 37 -5.13 -1.67 -3.79
CA VAL A 37 -4.88 -2.15 -5.16
C VAL A 37 -5.55 -1.23 -6.19
N ASP A 38 -6.75 -0.74 -5.91
CA ASP A 38 -7.45 0.22 -6.77
C ASP A 38 -6.66 1.53 -6.88
N ARG A 39 -6.17 2.07 -5.75
CA ARG A 39 -5.32 3.28 -5.74
C ARG A 39 -4.01 3.08 -6.50
N TYR A 40 -3.35 1.93 -6.34
CA TYR A 40 -2.19 1.59 -7.16
C TYR A 40 -2.51 1.62 -8.65
N ARG A 41 -3.65 1.05 -9.06
CA ARG A 41 -4.08 1.04 -10.47
C ARG A 41 -4.41 2.42 -11.03
N GLU A 42 -4.85 3.34 -10.18
CA GLU A 42 -5.09 4.74 -10.52
C GLU A 42 -3.79 5.53 -10.69
N LEU A 43 -2.79 5.29 -9.82
CA LEU A 43 -1.55 6.04 -9.78
C LEU A 43 -0.49 5.55 -10.77
N ARG A 44 -0.52 4.26 -11.13
CA ARG A 44 0.44 3.72 -12.09
C ARG A 44 0.25 4.38 -13.46
N THR A 45 1.37 4.74 -14.05
CA THR A 45 1.49 5.40 -15.36
C THR A 45 1.40 4.41 -16.52
N SER A 46 1.76 3.14 -16.29
CA SER A 46 1.72 2.06 -17.28
C SER A 46 1.21 0.75 -16.67
N LYS A 47 0.87 -0.21 -17.54
CA LYS A 47 0.59 -1.59 -17.12
C LYS A 47 1.82 -2.33 -16.63
N ASP A 48 3.00 -1.91 -17.07
CA ASP A 48 4.29 -2.51 -16.75
C ASP A 48 4.88 -1.98 -15.43
N GLU A 49 4.42 -0.82 -14.96
CA GLU A 49 4.85 -0.25 -13.68
C GLU A 49 4.31 -1.13 -12.54
N THR A 50 5.22 -1.59 -11.69
CA THR A 50 4.92 -2.45 -10.54
C THR A 50 4.46 -1.63 -9.34
N PHE A 51 3.84 -2.29 -8.36
CA PHE A 51 3.40 -1.65 -7.12
C PHE A 51 4.55 -0.93 -6.40
N ILE A 52 5.73 -1.55 -6.32
CA ILE A 52 6.86 -0.97 -5.60
C ILE A 52 7.40 0.28 -6.29
N GLU A 53 7.42 0.31 -7.63
CA GLU A 53 7.84 1.50 -8.39
C GLU A 53 6.86 2.67 -8.19
N THR A 54 5.55 2.40 -8.25
CA THR A 54 4.54 3.41 -7.95
C THR A 54 4.65 3.90 -6.51
N PHE A 55 4.89 2.98 -5.56
CA PHE A 55 5.09 3.33 -4.14
C PHE A 55 6.32 4.19 -3.90
N GLU A 56 7.44 3.93 -4.59
CA GLU A 56 8.66 4.74 -4.48
C GLU A 56 8.48 6.15 -5.06
N ARG A 57 7.69 6.29 -6.13
CA ARG A 57 7.43 7.56 -6.80
C ARG A 57 6.42 8.43 -6.06
N GLU A 58 5.32 7.83 -5.61
CA GLU A 58 4.21 8.52 -4.96
C GLU A 58 4.38 8.65 -3.45
N GLY A 59 5.22 7.80 -2.85
CA GLY A 59 5.39 7.70 -1.41
C GLY A 59 4.20 7.03 -0.72
N MET A 60 4.21 7.02 0.62
CA MET A 60 3.26 6.25 1.43
C MET A 60 1.88 6.92 1.60
N GLU A 61 1.81 8.26 1.53
CA GLU A 61 0.59 9.02 1.80
C GLU A 61 -0.64 8.56 1.01
N PRO A 62 -0.60 8.46 -0.34
CA PRO A 62 -1.80 8.10 -1.08
C PRO A 62 -2.29 6.68 -0.81
N PHE A 63 -1.39 5.75 -0.46
CA PHE A 63 -1.74 4.38 -0.11
C PHE A 63 -2.30 4.28 1.30
N LYS A 64 -1.75 5.05 2.24
CA LYS A 64 -2.29 5.19 3.59
C LYS A 64 -3.71 5.74 3.54
N ASP A 65 -3.93 6.81 2.79
CA ASP A 65 -5.26 7.39 2.63
C ASP A 65 -6.23 6.37 2.04
N ALA A 66 -5.82 5.59 1.04
CA ALA A 66 -6.67 4.54 0.46
C ALA A 66 -7.04 3.44 1.47
N ILE A 67 -6.10 3.02 2.33
CA ILE A 67 -6.35 2.03 3.39
C ILE A 67 -7.38 2.57 4.40
N TYR A 68 -7.28 3.84 4.80
CA TYR A 68 -8.11 4.44 5.84
C TYR A 68 -9.31 5.27 5.34
N ALA A 69 -9.55 5.35 4.03
CA ALA A 69 -10.63 6.14 3.40
C ALA A 69 -12.08 5.78 3.81
N GLY A 70 -12.25 4.82 4.72
CA GLY A 70 -13.56 4.49 5.29
C GLY A 70 -13.45 3.75 6.62
N ALA A 71 -12.39 4.07 7.38
CA ALA A 71 -12.24 3.66 8.78
C ALA A 71 -12.85 4.73 9.70
#